data_AF-A0A024GT74-F1
#
_entry.id   AF-A0A024GT74-F1
#
_cell.length_a   1.000
_cell.length_b   1.000
_cell.length_c   1.000
_cell.angle_alpha   90.00
_cell.angle_beta   90.00
_cell.angle_gamma   90.00
#
_symmetry.space_group_name_H-M   'P 1'
#
loop_
_entity.id
_entity.type
_entity.pdbx_description
1 polymer ?
#
loop_
_entity_poly.entity_id
_entity_poly.type
_entity_poly.pdbx_seq_one_letter_code
_entity_poly.pdbx_strand_id
1 'polypeptide(L)'
;MDKVGGYHSIALPLHNSLYYRFIYVKKHDDRASHSEIHNQLASNRTVHVVNLPYQAGDDWIKECFSKVGMVQSIHRNTAQNDPAVSHSAEVNTDQGACSLINSAHVVFRSEKSVATLLSTFLLDQLAPLPTKLGLQGYLEQYRRKRPGLAAIKEFTDKYMAEFDAREAAEIADRKTMQHQIDEDGFQTVVNPKRKIPMDLDRLPKKQKSKELQDFYRFQLREKKRNQLKSLRERFEEDCQQIEKLKCANKFHPE
;
A
#
# COMPACT_ATOMS: atom_id res chain seq x y z
N MET A 1 40.19 11.23 14.01
CA MET A 1 40.34 10.36 12.83
C MET A 1 38.96 9.86 12.37
N ASP A 2 37.92 10.71 12.46
CA ASP A 2 36.57 10.22 12.84
C ASP A 2 35.46 10.54 11.83
N LYS A 3 35.85 10.90 10.59
CA LYS A 3 34.91 11.21 9.51
C LYS A 3 35.08 10.24 8.36
N VAL A 4 34.07 9.41 8.12
CA VAL A 4 34.01 8.46 7.00
C VAL A 4 32.89 8.90 6.06
N GLY A 5 33.21 9.29 4.82
CA GLY A 5 32.21 9.71 3.84
C GLY A 5 31.34 10.93 4.27
N GLY A 6 31.88 11.80 5.13
CA GLY A 6 31.15 12.93 5.72
C GLY A 6 30.29 12.58 6.94
N TYR A 7 30.27 11.33 7.38
CA TYR A 7 29.64 10.92 8.63
C TYR A 7 30.62 11.00 9.80
N HIS A 8 30.15 11.59 10.89
CA HIS A 8 30.81 11.62 12.19
C HIS A 8 30.39 10.42 13.03
N SER A 9 31.35 9.66 13.56
CA SER A 9 31.07 8.48 14.39
C SER A 9 30.88 8.87 15.85
N ILE A 10 29.77 8.45 16.46
CA ILE A 10 29.48 8.67 17.88
C ILE A 10 29.36 7.32 18.59
N ALA A 11 30.11 7.16 19.67
CA ALA A 11 30.08 5.98 20.53
C ALA A 11 28.88 6.03 21.48
N LEU A 12 28.12 4.94 21.51
CA LEU A 12 27.03 4.67 22.44
C LEU A 12 27.46 3.55 23.39
N PRO A 13 27.40 3.76 24.71
CA PRO A 13 27.64 2.69 25.68
C PRO A 13 26.51 1.65 25.58
N LEU A 14 26.89 0.37 25.62
CA LEU A 14 25.94 -0.73 25.71
C LEU A 14 25.69 -1.09 27.17
N HIS A 15 24.44 -1.47 27.49
CA HIS A 15 24.09 -1.98 28.81
C HIS A 15 24.92 -3.23 29.12
N ASN A 16 25.52 -3.28 30.31
CA ASN A 16 26.27 -4.43 30.83
C ASN A 16 27.45 -4.91 29.94
N SER A 17 28.07 -4.00 29.19
CA SER A 17 29.19 -4.32 28.32
C SER A 17 30.24 -3.21 28.33
N LEU A 18 31.51 -3.59 28.22
CA LEU A 18 32.64 -2.66 28.05
C LEU A 18 32.78 -2.16 26.61
N TYR A 19 31.96 -2.70 25.69
CA TYR A 19 31.98 -2.37 24.29
C TYR A 19 31.02 -1.24 23.95
N TYR A 20 31.42 -0.42 22.98
CA TYR A 20 30.60 0.65 22.43
C TYR A 20 29.98 0.22 21.10
N ARG A 21 28.76 0.67 20.86
CA ARG A 21 28.14 0.66 19.55
C ARG A 21 28.35 2.03 18.90
N PHE A 22 28.72 2.07 17.64
CA PHE A 22 28.86 3.32 16.91
C PHE A 22 27.60 3.64 16.09
N ILE A 23 27.10 4.86 16.23
CA ILE A 23 26.15 5.46 15.28
C ILE A 23 26.88 6.47 14.41
N TYR A 24 26.36 6.68 13.21
CA TYR A 24 26.98 7.57 12.22
C TYR A 24 26.06 8.73 11.95
N VAL A 25 26.59 9.93 12.06
CA VAL A 25 25.82 11.17 12.08
C VAL A 25 26.33 12.11 11.01
N LYS A 26 25.45 12.63 10.15
CA LYS A 26 25.79 13.60 9.12
C LYS A 26 24.79 14.75 9.13
N LYS A 27 25.25 15.99 8.96
CA LYS A 27 24.36 17.13 8.77
C LYS A 27 23.47 16.87 7.54
N HIS A 28 22.17 17.14 7.65
CA HIS A 28 21.30 17.00 6.49
C HIS A 28 21.60 18.11 5.49
N ASP A 29 21.81 17.72 4.24
CA ASP A 29 21.91 18.64 3.12
C ASP A 29 20.56 18.63 2.41
N ASP A 30 19.93 19.81 2.25
CA ASP A 30 18.71 19.95 1.44
C ASP A 30 19.07 19.73 -0.03
N ARG A 31 19.11 18.47 -0.46
CA ARG A 31 19.08 18.18 -1.88
C ARG A 31 17.69 18.59 -2.37
N ALA A 32 17.61 19.39 -3.44
CA ALA A 32 16.39 19.92 -4.04
C ALA A 32 15.48 18.84 -4.68
N SER A 33 15.28 17.71 -3.99
CA SER A 33 14.29 16.70 -4.30
C SER A 33 12.97 17.11 -3.68
N HIS A 34 11.95 17.35 -4.51
CA HIS A 34 10.59 17.69 -4.10
C HIS A 34 9.87 16.49 -3.44
N SER A 35 10.31 16.06 -2.26
CA SER A 35 9.50 15.17 -1.41
C SER A 35 8.85 16.00 -0.30
N GLU A 36 7.58 15.72 -0.01
CA GLU A 36 6.78 16.44 1.01
C GLU A 36 7.43 16.42 2.39
N ILE A 37 8.30 15.44 2.63
CA ILE A 37 9.07 15.25 3.87
C ILE A 37 10.14 16.34 4.01
N HIS A 38 10.79 16.79 2.92
CA HIS A 38 11.79 17.86 2.96
C HIS A 38 11.21 19.20 3.43
N ASN A 39 9.93 19.47 3.19
CA ASN A 39 9.28 20.70 3.68
C ASN A 39 9.18 20.74 5.22
N GLN A 40 9.23 19.58 5.88
CA GLN A 40 9.21 19.46 7.34
C GLN A 40 10.62 19.41 7.96
N LEU A 41 11.66 19.21 7.14
CA LEU A 41 13.05 19.09 7.54
C LEU A 41 13.74 20.45 7.39
N ALA A 42 14.07 21.13 8.49
CA ALA A 42 14.85 22.35 8.43
C ALA A 42 16.35 22.02 8.26
N SER A 43 16.96 22.24 7.08
CA SER A 43 18.39 21.93 6.79
C SER A 43 19.36 22.24 7.93
N ASN A 44 19.31 23.47 8.46
CA ASN A 44 20.28 23.92 9.45
C ASN A 44 20.11 23.30 10.84
N ARG A 45 18.98 22.63 11.07
CA ARG A 45 18.61 22.02 12.36
C ARG A 45 18.43 20.51 12.27
N THR A 46 18.68 19.91 11.11
CA THR A 46 18.43 18.50 10.85
C THR A 46 19.70 17.69 10.66
N VAL A 47 19.64 16.46 11.16
CA VAL A 47 20.76 15.54 11.17
C VAL A 47 20.29 14.18 10.71
N HIS A 48 21.00 13.59 9.75
CA HIS A 48 20.80 12.22 9.31
C HIS A 48 21.64 11.28 10.18
N VAL A 49 20.97 10.35 10.87
CA VAL A 49 21.58 9.37 11.76
C VAL A 49 21.38 7.98 11.17
N VAL A 50 22.44 7.19 11.13
CA VAL A 50 22.48 5.84 10.56
C VAL A 50 23.01 4.85 11.60
N ASN A 51 22.69 3.56 11.40
CA ASN A 51 23.07 2.45 12.26
C ASN A 51 22.42 2.51 13.65
N LEU A 52 21.19 3.05 13.72
CA LEU A 52 20.42 3.05 14.95
C LEU A 52 20.10 1.61 15.39
N PRO A 53 20.06 1.34 16.71
CA PRO A 53 19.58 0.06 17.23
C PRO A 53 18.18 -0.29 16.72
N TYR A 54 17.93 -1.57 16.48
CA TYR A 54 16.60 -2.05 16.06
C TYR A 54 15.49 -1.67 17.05
N GLN A 55 15.84 -1.53 18.32
CA GLN A 55 14.91 -1.18 19.38
C GLN A 55 14.87 0.33 19.69
N ALA A 56 15.55 1.16 18.88
CA ALA A 56 15.58 2.60 19.07
C ALA A 56 14.21 3.22 18.69
N GLY A 57 13.30 3.23 19.67
CA GLY A 57 12.04 3.98 19.61
C GLY A 57 12.26 5.50 19.61
N ASP A 58 11.20 6.28 19.37
CA ASP A 58 11.35 7.75 19.30
C ASP A 58 11.74 8.34 20.65
N ASP A 59 11.23 7.77 21.74
CA ASP A 59 11.55 8.21 23.08
C ASP A 59 12.99 7.86 23.46
N TRP A 60 13.47 6.69 23.02
CA TRP A 60 14.88 6.30 23.14
C TRP A 60 15.79 7.33 22.44
N ILE A 61 15.45 7.72 21.20
CA ILE A 61 16.22 8.69 20.42
C ILE A 61 16.22 10.06 21.12
N LYS A 62 15.06 10.54 21.59
CA LYS A 62 14.96 11.81 22.32
C LYS A 62 15.83 11.82 23.57
N GLU A 63 15.81 10.72 24.33
CA GLU A 63 16.58 10.61 25.56
C GLU A 63 18.09 10.53 25.29
N CYS A 64 18.51 9.73 24.29
CA CYS A 64 19.89 9.66 23.84
C CYS A 64 20.49 11.02 23.46
N PHE A 65 19.72 11.84 22.75
CA PHE A 65 20.19 13.15 22.28
C PHE A 65 19.89 14.28 23.27
N SER A 66 19.28 14.01 24.42
CA SER A 66 18.87 15.05 25.37
C SER A 66 20.04 15.87 25.92
N LYS A 67 21.21 15.24 26.16
CA LYS A 67 22.47 15.93 26.53
C LYS A 67 22.94 16.95 25.48
N VAL A 68 22.64 16.72 24.22
CA VAL A 68 23.10 17.54 23.09
C VAL A 68 22.09 18.66 22.78
N GLY A 69 20.81 18.35 22.89
CA GLY A 69 19.75 19.34 22.77
C GLY A 69 18.35 18.74 22.69
N MET A 70 17.36 19.62 22.79
CA MET A 70 15.96 19.23 22.65
C MET A 70 15.64 18.86 21.20
N VAL A 71 15.15 17.63 21.01
CA VAL A 71 14.65 17.12 19.73
C VAL A 71 13.21 17.62 19.51
N GLN A 72 12.94 18.19 18.33
CA GLN A 72 11.63 18.69 17.92
C GLN A 72 10.80 17.59 17.25
N SER A 73 11.37 16.91 16.25
CA SER A 73 10.71 15.84 15.50
C SER A 73 11.73 14.81 15.01
N ILE A 74 11.25 13.57 14.82
CA ILE A 74 12.06 12.46 14.34
C ILE A 74 11.33 11.84 13.15
N HIS A 75 12.01 11.77 12.00
CA HIS A 75 11.49 11.20 10.77
C HIS A 75 12.30 9.96 10.42
N ARG A 76 11.71 8.76 10.59
CA ARG A 76 12.38 7.51 10.24
C ARG A 76 12.31 7.26 8.73
N ASN A 77 13.41 6.75 8.17
CA ASN A 77 13.40 6.24 6.81
C ASN A 77 12.87 4.79 6.84
N THR A 78 11.56 4.62 6.67
CA THR A 78 10.93 3.31 6.49
C THR A 78 10.79 3.04 5.00
N ALA A 79 10.92 1.79 4.56
CA ALA A 79 10.88 1.40 3.14
C ALA A 79 9.59 1.82 2.38
N GLN A 80 8.55 2.26 3.09
CA GLN A 80 7.34 2.85 2.50
C GLN A 80 7.49 4.32 2.08
N ASN A 81 8.57 5.00 2.51
CA ASN A 81 8.80 6.44 2.28
C ASN A 81 9.74 6.73 1.09
N ASP A 82 10.31 5.70 0.46
CA ASP A 82 11.12 5.86 -0.76
C ASP A 82 10.20 5.83 -2.00
N PRO A 83 10.10 6.93 -2.78
CA PRO A 83 9.23 7.00 -3.97
C PRO A 83 9.72 6.12 -5.14
N ALA A 84 10.88 5.48 -5.03
CA ALA A 84 11.41 4.55 -6.03
C ALA A 84 10.89 3.10 -5.87
N VAL A 85 10.24 2.77 -4.74
CA VAL A 85 9.79 1.41 -4.40
C VAL A 85 8.24 1.32 -4.38
N SER A 86 7.54 2.28 -4.98
CA SER A 86 6.08 2.37 -4.90
C SER A 86 5.29 1.47 -5.85
N HIS A 87 5.92 0.53 -6.58
CA HIS A 87 5.19 -0.27 -7.59
C HIS A 87 5.41 -1.80 -7.57
N SER A 88 6.12 -2.39 -6.62
CA SER A 88 6.27 -3.86 -6.60
C SER A 88 6.54 -4.44 -5.21
N ALA A 89 5.58 -4.30 -4.32
CA ALA A 89 5.62 -4.97 -3.02
C ALA A 89 4.25 -4.95 -2.33
N GLU A 90 3.35 -5.84 -2.76
CA GLU A 90 2.46 -6.52 -1.81
C GLU A 90 3.35 -7.40 -0.90
N VAL A 91 4.16 -6.75 -0.05
CA VAL A 91 5.00 -7.42 0.93
C VAL A 91 4.15 -7.57 2.17
N ASN A 92 3.75 -8.82 2.39
CA ASN A 92 3.14 -9.34 3.61
C ASN A 92 3.49 -8.49 4.84
N THR A 93 2.50 -7.78 5.38
CA THR A 93 2.60 -6.92 6.57
C THR A 93 2.90 -7.72 7.86
N ASP A 94 3.02 -9.04 7.76
CA ASP A 94 3.09 -9.96 8.91
C ASP A 94 4.50 -10.32 9.37
N GLN A 95 5.52 -9.91 8.64
CA GLN A 95 6.90 -9.95 9.12
C GLN A 95 7.31 -8.51 9.34
N GLY A 96 7.56 -8.15 10.61
CA GLY A 96 8.11 -6.86 10.97
C GLY A 96 9.31 -6.61 10.07
N ALA A 97 9.11 -5.76 9.06
CA ALA A 97 10.13 -5.41 8.12
C ALA A 97 11.24 -4.80 8.96
N CYS A 98 12.30 -5.58 9.20
CA CYS A 98 13.59 -5.00 9.52
C CYS A 98 13.89 -4.16 8.30
N SER A 99 13.54 -2.87 8.35
CA SER A 99 14.12 -1.91 7.43
C SER A 99 15.62 -2.13 7.56
N LEU A 100 16.24 -2.68 6.52
CA LEU A 100 17.68 -2.91 6.49
C LEU A 100 18.44 -1.58 6.70
N ILE A 101 17.72 -0.47 6.61
CA ILE A 101 18.15 0.89 6.83
C ILE A 101 17.51 1.40 8.13
N ASN A 102 18.16 1.16 9.27
CA ASN A 102 17.85 1.87 10.51
C ASN A 102 18.45 3.28 10.48
N SER A 103 17.90 4.13 9.63
CA SER A 103 18.24 5.55 9.58
C SER A 103 17.06 6.44 9.93
N ALA A 104 17.38 7.61 10.48
CA ALA A 104 16.40 8.62 10.84
C ALA A 104 16.96 10.02 10.63
N HIS A 105 16.09 10.95 10.27
CA HIS A 105 16.36 12.37 10.35
C HIS A 105 15.87 12.89 11.70
N VAL A 106 16.79 13.47 12.47
CA VAL A 106 16.49 14.06 13.78
C VAL A 106 16.52 15.58 13.62
N VAL A 107 15.42 16.23 13.95
CA VAL A 107 15.28 17.68 13.90
C VAL A 107 15.47 18.25 15.30
N PHE A 108 16.49 19.07 15.49
CA PHE A 108 16.74 19.77 16.76
C PHE A 108 16.02 21.11 16.82
N ARG A 109 15.70 21.57 18.03
CA ARG A 109 15.12 22.90 18.23
C ARG A 109 16.11 24.03 17.95
N SER A 110 17.41 23.79 18.18
CA SER A 110 18.49 24.77 18.04
C SER A 110 19.57 24.27 17.07
N GLU A 111 20.09 25.17 16.23
CA GLU A 111 21.22 24.88 15.33
C GLU A 111 22.52 24.60 16.12
N LYS A 112 22.67 25.23 17.29
CA LYS A 112 23.82 24.97 18.20
C LYS A 112 23.89 23.50 18.62
N SER A 113 22.75 22.82 18.72
CA SER A 113 22.67 21.39 19.05
C SER A 113 23.25 20.51 17.94
N VAL A 114 23.14 20.92 16.69
CA VAL A 114 23.75 20.19 15.57
C VAL A 114 25.28 20.32 15.60
N ALA A 115 25.78 21.53 15.84
CA ALA A 115 27.22 21.78 15.91
C ALA A 115 27.87 21.03 17.09
N THR A 116 27.21 21.01 18.25
CA THR A 116 27.66 20.23 19.42
C THR A 116 27.59 18.73 19.16
N LEU A 117 26.55 18.24 18.47
CA LEU A 117 26.48 16.82 18.11
C LEU A 117 27.65 16.36 17.24
N LEU A 118 28.02 17.18 16.25
CA LEU A 118 29.11 16.88 15.32
C LEU A 118 30.51 17.01 15.96
N SER A 119 30.62 17.61 17.15
CA SER A 119 31.87 17.64 17.92
C SER A 119 31.92 16.57 19.01
N THR A 120 30.78 16.03 19.44
CA THR A 120 30.73 14.95 20.44
C THR A 120 31.17 13.61 19.87
N PHE A 121 32.03 12.89 20.59
CA PHE A 121 32.49 11.55 20.22
C PHE A 121 31.79 10.45 21.02
N LEU A 122 31.29 10.76 22.21
CA LEU A 122 30.69 9.80 23.14
C LEU A 122 29.39 10.37 23.70
N LEU A 123 28.31 9.61 23.56
CA LEU A 123 27.03 9.88 24.17
C LEU A 123 26.92 9.04 25.44
N ASP A 124 27.38 9.62 26.55
CA ASP A 124 27.43 8.98 27.87
C ASP A 124 26.04 8.72 28.47
N GLN A 125 24.98 9.23 27.83
CA GLN A 125 23.62 8.93 28.23
C GLN A 125 23.27 7.50 27.81
N LEU A 126 23.26 6.61 28.80
CA LEU A 126 22.78 5.26 28.64
C LEU A 126 21.27 5.32 28.43
N ALA A 127 20.89 5.12 27.18
CA ALA A 127 19.51 5.13 26.76
C ALA A 127 18.68 4.08 27.52
N PRO A 128 17.38 4.31 27.74
CA PRO A 128 16.55 3.39 28.51
C PRO A 128 16.56 2.02 27.84
N LEU A 129 16.78 0.97 28.62
CA LEU A 129 16.72 -0.39 28.09
C LEU A 129 15.27 -0.65 27.64
N PRO A 130 15.03 -1.04 26.38
CA PRO A 130 13.74 -1.58 26.01
C PRO A 130 13.39 -2.70 26.98
N THR A 131 12.15 -2.76 27.46
CA THR A 131 11.80 -3.65 28.57
C THR A 131 12.08 -5.14 28.24
N LYS A 132 12.17 -5.49 26.95
CA LYS A 132 12.26 -6.87 26.46
C LYS A 132 13.10 -6.95 25.19
N LEU A 133 14.27 -7.56 25.29
CA LEU A 133 15.24 -7.71 24.19
C LEU A 133 15.42 -9.16 23.78
N GLY A 134 15.90 -9.35 22.55
CA GLY A 134 16.35 -10.65 22.04
C GLY A 134 15.27 -11.72 22.14
N LEU A 135 15.61 -12.84 22.78
CA LEU A 135 14.72 -13.99 22.96
C LEU A 135 13.40 -13.60 23.64
N GLN A 136 13.44 -12.74 24.66
CA GLN A 136 12.23 -12.33 25.38
C GLN A 136 11.29 -11.55 24.45
N GLY A 137 11.82 -10.64 23.63
CA GLY A 137 11.04 -9.93 22.62
C GLY A 137 10.42 -10.89 21.60
N TYR A 138 11.18 -11.87 21.11
CA TYR A 138 10.67 -12.87 20.18
C TYR A 138 9.59 -13.76 20.79
N LEU A 139 9.74 -14.19 22.05
CA LEU A 139 8.73 -14.97 22.76
C LEU A 139 7.42 -14.21 22.88
N GLU A 140 7.47 -12.90 23.13
CA GLU A 140 6.27 -12.09 23.19
C GLU A 140 5.64 -11.82 21.85
N GLN A 141 6.44 -11.55 20.83
CA GLN A 141 5.93 -11.45 19.47
C GLN A 141 5.25 -12.76 19.06
N TYR A 142 5.84 -13.90 19.41
CA TYR A 142 5.27 -15.22 19.19
C TYR A 142 3.94 -15.41 19.94
N ARG A 143 3.89 -15.05 21.22
CA ARG A 143 2.65 -15.09 22.04
C ARG A 143 1.57 -14.15 21.48
N ARG A 144 1.94 -12.94 21.07
CA ARG A 144 1.02 -11.94 20.50
C ARG A 144 0.40 -12.42 19.18
N LYS A 145 1.19 -13.10 18.34
CA LYS A 145 0.71 -13.70 17.09
C LYS A 145 -0.20 -14.92 17.32
N ARG A 146 -0.20 -15.48 18.52
CA ARG A 146 -0.96 -16.68 18.88
C ARG A 146 -1.79 -16.40 20.12
N PRO A 147 -2.80 -15.51 20.02
CA PRO A 147 -3.73 -15.29 21.12
C PRO A 147 -4.38 -16.63 21.51
N GLY A 148 -4.65 -16.81 22.79
CA GLY A 148 -5.31 -18.02 23.28
C GLY A 148 -6.72 -18.16 22.70
N LEU A 149 -7.26 -19.39 22.73
CA LEU A 149 -8.60 -19.69 22.22
C LEU A 149 -9.68 -18.77 22.82
N ALA A 150 -9.57 -18.42 24.10
CA ALA A 150 -10.50 -17.53 24.78
C ALA A 150 -10.55 -16.12 24.15
N ALA A 151 -9.38 -15.55 23.82
CA ALA A 151 -9.30 -14.22 23.20
C ALA A 151 -9.82 -14.23 21.76
N ILE A 152 -9.55 -15.30 21.01
CA ILE A 152 -10.09 -15.50 19.67
C ILE A 152 -11.61 -15.62 19.74
N LYS A 153 -12.13 -16.43 20.66
CA LYS A 153 -13.57 -16.61 20.85
C LYS A 153 -14.25 -15.28 21.19
N GLU A 154 -13.72 -14.51 22.15
CA GLU A 154 -14.30 -13.21 22.51
C GLU A 154 -14.32 -12.24 21.33
N PHE A 155 -13.26 -12.21 20.53
CA PHE A 155 -13.20 -11.38 19.32
C PHE A 155 -14.26 -11.82 18.29
N THR A 156 -14.39 -13.13 18.04
CA THR A 156 -15.39 -13.68 17.12
C THR A 156 -16.81 -13.44 17.62
N ASP A 157 -17.08 -13.65 18.91
CA ASP A 157 -18.39 -13.47 19.51
C ASP A 157 -18.83 -11.99 19.41
N LYS A 158 -17.92 -11.03 19.65
CA LYS A 158 -18.20 -9.59 19.45
C LYS A 158 -18.52 -9.27 18.00
N TYR A 159 -17.70 -9.77 17.07
CA TYR A 159 -17.92 -9.52 15.66
C TYR A 159 -19.24 -10.13 15.15
N MET A 160 -19.59 -11.34 15.60
CA MET A 160 -20.88 -11.97 15.29
C MET A 160 -22.05 -11.21 15.90
N ALA A 161 -21.96 -10.75 17.15
CA ALA A 161 -23.00 -9.95 17.77
C ALA A 161 -23.25 -8.62 17.02
N GLU A 162 -22.18 -7.93 16.60
CA GLU A 162 -22.30 -6.71 15.79
C GLU A 162 -22.89 -7.00 14.39
N PHE A 163 -22.50 -8.12 13.79
CA PHE A 163 -23.03 -8.55 12.50
C PHE A 163 -24.51 -8.89 12.59
N ASP A 164 -24.92 -9.68 13.58
CA ASP A 164 -26.30 -10.10 13.82
C ASP A 164 -27.18 -8.88 14.13
N ALA A 165 -26.68 -7.91 14.91
CA ALA A 165 -27.40 -6.66 15.18
C ALA A 165 -27.62 -5.84 13.90
N ARG A 166 -26.60 -5.73 13.04
CA ARG A 166 -26.71 -5.04 11.74
C ARG A 166 -27.67 -5.76 10.81
N GLU A 167 -27.60 -7.09 10.76
CA GLU A 167 -28.50 -7.91 9.95
C GLU A 167 -29.94 -7.82 10.44
N ALA A 168 -30.18 -7.82 11.76
CA ALA A 168 -31.51 -7.66 12.33
C ALA A 168 -32.11 -6.28 12.00
N ALA A 169 -31.32 -5.22 12.03
CA ALA A 169 -31.74 -3.88 11.60
C ALA A 169 -32.11 -3.85 10.11
N GLU A 170 -31.26 -4.39 9.23
CA GLU A 170 -31.53 -4.48 7.78
C GLU A 170 -32.81 -5.27 7.49
N ILE A 171 -33.05 -6.36 8.22
CA ILE A 171 -34.27 -7.17 8.11
C ILE A 171 -35.49 -6.38 8.58
N ALA A 172 -35.38 -5.64 9.69
CA ALA A 172 -36.46 -4.80 10.21
C ALA A 172 -36.82 -3.71 9.20
N ASP A 173 -35.83 -3.01 8.64
CA ASP A 173 -36.02 -1.98 7.62
C ASP A 173 -36.65 -2.56 6.34
N ARG A 174 -36.23 -3.75 5.91
CA ARG A 174 -36.86 -4.39 4.74
C ARG A 174 -38.32 -4.76 5.00
N LYS A 175 -38.65 -5.19 6.22
CA LYS A 175 -40.04 -5.48 6.62
C LYS A 175 -40.88 -4.22 6.69
N THR A 176 -40.35 -3.10 7.20
CA THR A 176 -41.10 -1.83 7.21
C THR A 176 -41.35 -1.33 5.79
N MET A 177 -40.33 -1.39 4.91
CA MET A 177 -40.47 -1.04 3.50
C MET A 177 -41.49 -1.91 2.75
N GLN A 178 -41.66 -3.18 3.15
CA GLN A 178 -42.69 -4.05 2.57
C GLN A 178 -44.12 -3.57 2.88
N HIS A 179 -44.33 -2.96 4.04
CA HIS A 179 -45.64 -2.53 4.52
C HIS A 179 -45.96 -1.07 4.23
N GLN A 180 -44.99 -0.30 3.71
CA GLN A 180 -45.23 1.06 3.25
C GLN A 180 -46.02 1.02 1.93
N ILE A 181 -47.14 1.74 1.91
CA ILE A 181 -47.96 1.99 0.73
C ILE A 181 -47.58 3.39 0.24
N ASP A 182 -47.24 3.51 -1.03
CA ASP A 182 -46.81 4.76 -1.64
C ASP A 182 -47.99 5.76 -1.74
N GLU A 183 -47.69 7.05 -1.99
CA GLU A 183 -48.72 8.11 -2.15
C GLU A 183 -49.73 7.81 -3.27
N ASP A 184 -49.33 6.99 -4.25
CA ASP A 184 -50.15 6.55 -5.39
C ASP A 184 -50.90 5.23 -5.10
N GLY A 185 -50.85 4.72 -3.86
CA GLY A 185 -51.62 3.57 -3.39
C GLY A 185 -51.03 2.18 -3.71
N PHE A 186 -49.80 2.12 -4.21
CA PHE A 186 -49.13 0.85 -4.53
C PHE A 186 -48.24 0.35 -3.38
N GLN A 187 -48.20 -0.97 -3.20
CA GLN A 187 -47.33 -1.63 -2.23
C GLN A 187 -46.07 -2.19 -2.91
N THR A 188 -44.88 -1.84 -2.41
CA THR A 188 -43.61 -2.33 -2.97
C THR A 188 -43.39 -3.82 -2.66
N VAL A 189 -43.23 -4.63 -3.71
CA VAL A 189 -42.94 -6.07 -3.57
C VAL A 189 -41.45 -6.30 -3.34
N VAL A 190 -41.06 -6.44 -2.07
CA VAL A 190 -39.71 -6.91 -1.69
C VAL A 190 -39.72 -8.41 -1.38
N ASN A 191 -38.66 -9.13 -1.79
CA ASN A 191 -38.46 -10.51 -1.36
C ASN A 191 -37.65 -10.52 -0.05
N PRO A 192 -38.25 -10.84 1.10
CA PRO A 192 -37.57 -10.75 2.39
C PRO A 192 -36.36 -11.68 2.50
N LYS A 193 -36.33 -12.77 1.70
CA LYS A 193 -35.29 -13.81 1.75
C LYS A 193 -34.09 -13.57 0.84
N ARG A 194 -34.17 -12.62 -0.11
CA ARG A 194 -33.09 -12.35 -1.07
C ARG A 194 -32.41 -11.02 -0.74
N LYS A 195 -31.13 -11.08 -0.32
CA LYS A 195 -30.25 -9.91 -0.26
C LYS A 195 -29.60 -9.71 -1.63
N ILE A 196 -29.77 -8.55 -2.23
CA ILE A 196 -28.98 -8.16 -3.40
C ILE A 196 -27.70 -7.52 -2.83
N PRO A 197 -26.51 -8.06 -3.14
CA PRO A 197 -25.27 -7.42 -2.71
C PRO A 197 -25.21 -6.00 -3.29
N MET A 198 -24.86 -5.00 -2.46
CA MET A 198 -24.76 -3.60 -2.89
C MET A 198 -23.70 -3.36 -3.98
N ASP A 199 -22.78 -4.31 -4.19
CA ASP A 199 -21.84 -4.31 -5.32
C ASP A 199 -22.57 -4.57 -6.65
N LEU A 200 -23.24 -3.54 -7.16
CA LEU A 200 -23.92 -3.53 -8.47
C LEU A 200 -22.97 -3.90 -9.62
N ASP A 201 -21.66 -3.66 -9.46
CA ASP A 201 -20.62 -3.94 -10.45
C ASP A 201 -20.27 -5.43 -10.60
N ARG A 202 -20.59 -6.25 -9.59
CA ARG A 202 -20.36 -7.70 -9.61
C ARG A 202 -21.55 -8.50 -10.14
N LEU A 203 -22.68 -7.84 -10.40
CA LEU A 203 -23.82 -8.52 -11.00
C LEU A 203 -23.47 -8.93 -12.44
N PRO A 204 -23.71 -10.21 -12.83
CA PRO A 204 -23.46 -10.63 -14.19
C PRO A 204 -24.27 -9.76 -15.13
N LYS A 205 -23.59 -9.04 -16.04
CA LYS A 205 -24.22 -8.22 -17.08
C LYS A 205 -25.26 -9.10 -17.77
N LYS A 206 -26.53 -8.69 -17.70
CA LYS A 206 -27.64 -9.44 -18.32
C LYS A 206 -27.23 -9.82 -19.73
N GLN A 207 -27.22 -11.11 -20.04
CA GLN A 207 -26.99 -11.57 -21.40
C GLN A 207 -28.01 -10.86 -22.27
N LYS A 208 -27.54 -10.18 -23.34
CA LYS A 208 -28.44 -9.56 -24.33
C LYS A 208 -29.45 -10.63 -24.71
N SER A 209 -30.74 -10.27 -24.66
CA SER A 209 -31.83 -11.19 -25.00
C SER A 209 -31.46 -11.96 -26.25
N LYS A 210 -31.50 -13.29 -26.17
CA LYS A 210 -31.31 -14.16 -27.33
C LYS A 210 -32.52 -13.94 -28.24
N GLU A 211 -32.50 -12.86 -29.01
CA GLU A 211 -33.37 -12.72 -30.16
C GLU A 211 -33.09 -13.92 -31.06
N LEU A 212 -34.14 -14.64 -31.42
CA LEU A 212 -34.03 -15.86 -32.19
C LEU A 212 -33.49 -15.49 -33.58
N GLN A 213 -32.21 -15.76 -33.80
CA GLN A 213 -31.56 -15.51 -35.08
C GLN A 213 -32.24 -16.37 -36.16
N ASP A 214 -32.44 -15.79 -37.34
CA ASP A 214 -33.09 -16.42 -38.48
C ASP A 214 -34.60 -16.75 -38.32
N PHE A 215 -35.29 -16.16 -37.32
CA PHE A 215 -36.74 -16.33 -37.16
C PHE A 215 -37.55 -15.70 -38.31
N TYR A 216 -37.12 -14.55 -38.82
CA TYR A 216 -37.84 -13.85 -39.87
C TYR A 216 -37.20 -14.05 -41.25
N ARG A 217 -38.05 -14.21 -42.28
CA ARG A 217 -37.63 -14.38 -43.68
C ARG A 217 -36.72 -13.25 -44.20
N PHE A 218 -36.85 -12.04 -43.66
CA PHE A 218 -35.99 -10.92 -44.03
C PHE A 218 -34.55 -11.11 -43.53
N GLN A 219 -34.33 -11.72 -42.35
CA GLN A 219 -33.01 -12.02 -41.80
C GLN A 219 -32.26 -12.99 -42.71
N LEU A 220 -32.93 -14.04 -43.19
CA LEU A 220 -32.40 -14.98 -44.18
C LEU A 220 -32.03 -14.31 -45.51
N ARG A 221 -32.88 -13.39 -46.00
CA ARG A 221 -32.63 -12.65 -47.24
C ARG A 221 -31.42 -11.71 -47.09
N GLU A 222 -31.33 -11.04 -45.95
CA GLU A 222 -30.23 -10.13 -45.62
C GLU A 222 -28.90 -10.87 -45.45
N LYS A 223 -28.92 -12.02 -44.77
CA LYS A 223 -27.75 -12.91 -44.65
C LYS A 223 -27.22 -13.34 -46.02
N LYS A 224 -28.11 -13.77 -46.93
CA LYS A 224 -27.74 -14.11 -48.32
C LYS A 224 -27.20 -12.91 -49.08
N ARG A 225 -27.80 -11.73 -48.91
CA ARG A 225 -27.33 -10.48 -49.53
C ARG A 225 -25.91 -10.13 -49.07
N ASN A 226 -25.66 -10.21 -47.77
CA ASN A 226 -24.36 -9.92 -47.17
C ASN A 226 -23.30 -10.94 -47.59
N GLN A 227 -23.66 -12.22 -47.68
CA GLN A 227 -22.77 -13.25 -48.23
C GLN A 227 -22.38 -12.96 -49.67
N LEU A 228 -23.34 -12.60 -50.53
CA LEU A 228 -23.05 -12.22 -51.92
C LEU A 228 -22.18 -10.95 -52.00
N LYS A 229 -22.41 -9.97 -51.12
CA LYS A 229 -21.60 -8.76 -51.05
C LYS A 229 -20.15 -9.08 -50.69
N SER A 230 -19.95 -9.90 -49.65
CA SER A 230 -18.61 -10.32 -49.22
C SER A 230 -17.86 -11.11 -50.31
N LEU A 231 -18.56 -11.94 -51.08
CA LEU A 231 -17.94 -12.65 -52.22
C LEU A 231 -17.50 -11.70 -53.33
N ARG A 232 -18.28 -10.65 -53.62
CA ARG A 232 -17.90 -9.63 -54.60
C ARG A 232 -16.69 -8.81 -54.13
N GLU A 233 -16.68 -8.38 -52.87
CA GLU A 233 -15.56 -7.66 -52.27
C GLU A 233 -14.27 -8.49 -52.37
N ARG A 234 -14.32 -9.79 -52.00
CA ARG A 234 -13.15 -10.69 -52.14
C ARG A 234 -12.71 -10.88 -53.59
N PHE A 235 -13.65 -10.98 -54.53
CA PHE A 235 -13.32 -11.11 -55.95
C PHE A 235 -12.64 -9.85 -56.49
N GLU A 236 -13.11 -8.67 -56.10
CA GLU A 236 -12.48 -7.40 -56.47
C GLU A 236 -11.05 -7.29 -55.89
N GLU A 237 -10.86 -7.71 -54.64
CA GLU A 237 -9.54 -7.80 -54.01
C GLU A 237 -8.61 -8.74 -54.79
N ASP A 238 -9.08 -9.93 -55.16
CA ASP A 238 -8.29 -10.91 -55.93
C ASP A 238 -7.97 -10.40 -57.34
N CYS A 239 -8.93 -9.76 -58.02
CA CYS A 239 -8.70 -9.10 -59.30
C CYS A 239 -7.60 -8.03 -59.18
N GLN A 240 -7.67 -7.17 -58.17
CA GLN A 240 -6.64 -6.16 -57.92
C GLN A 240 -5.28 -6.78 -57.60
N GLN A 241 -5.23 -7.90 -56.88
CA GLN A 241 -3.99 -8.62 -56.61
C GLN A 241 -3.39 -9.17 -57.91
N ILE A 242 -4.21 -9.77 -58.78
CA ILE A 242 -3.77 -10.28 -60.08
C ILE A 242 -3.27 -9.15 -60.99
N GLU A 243 -3.95 -8.01 -61.02
CA GLU A 243 -3.51 -6.83 -61.79
C GLU A 243 -2.15 -6.33 -61.30
N LYS A 244 -1.94 -6.25 -59.97
CA LYS A 244 -0.63 -5.91 -59.39
C LYS A 244 0.46 -6.91 -59.81
N LEU A 245 0.16 -8.21 -59.81
CA LEU A 245 1.10 -9.25 -60.24
C LEU A 245 1.40 -9.20 -61.75
N LYS A 246 0.40 -8.86 -62.58
CA LYS A 246 0.55 -8.63 -64.02
C LYS A 246 1.42 -7.40 -64.30
N CYS A 247 1.17 -6.26 -63.65
CA CYS A 247 2.01 -5.07 -63.78
C CYS A 247 3.46 -5.32 -63.32
N ALA A 248 3.66 -6.20 -62.34
CA ALA A 248 5.00 -6.59 -61.88
C ALA A 248 5.69 -7.61 -62.80
N ASN A 249 5.07 -8.03 -63.92
CA ASN A 249 5.53 -9.11 -64.83
C ASN A 249 5.87 -10.42 -64.09
N LYS A 250 5.18 -10.71 -62.98
CA LYS A 250 5.38 -11.91 -62.15
C LYS A 250 4.22 -12.91 -62.27
N PHE A 251 3.19 -12.57 -63.04
CA PHE A 251 2.04 -13.44 -63.26
C PHE A 251 2.37 -14.55 -64.26
N HIS A 252 2.36 -15.81 -63.81
CA HIS A 252 2.56 -17.00 -64.64
C HIS A 252 1.26 -17.81 -64.60
N PRO A 253 0.42 -17.76 -65.64
CA PRO A 253 -0.73 -18.65 -65.74
C PRO A 253 -0.27 -20.08 -66.07
N GLU A 254 -0.81 -21.06 -65.36
CA GLU A 254 -0.81 -22.48 -65.76
C GLU A 254 -1.96 -22.74 -66.75
#